data_AF-A0A930TKT0-F1
#
_entry.id   AF-A0A930TKT0-F1
#
_cell.length_a   1.000
_cell.length_b   1.000
_cell.length_c   1.000
_cell.angle_alpha   90.00
_cell.angle_beta   90.00
_cell.angle_gamma   90.00
#
_symmetry.space_group_name_H-M   'P 1'
#
loop_
_entity.id
_entity.type
_entity.pdbx_description
1 polymer ?
#
loop_
_entity_poly.entity_id
_entity_poly.type
_entity_poly.pdbx_seq_one_letter_code
_entity_poly.pdbx_strand_id
1 'polypeptide(L)'
;MKQDRRPRRRLWAWLLLLWVGLNGVALIYRIQGSGVAGTWHIDPDPQPVVGEPALVWVALTRNGKELSLDQGNCQMGVYALPRNQGDEPLLQPTLTPRAVEAHPEAPSAAVAFPHSGQYELELGCVPKTASDFRPFQLTHEVAVTTGAAAL
;
A
#
# COMPACT_ATOMS: atom_id res chain seq x y z
N MET A 1 60.17 26.80 -33.53
CA MET A 1 60.43 25.34 -33.43
C MET A 1 60.32 24.95 -31.97
N LYS A 2 59.61 23.86 -31.67
CA LYS A 2 59.30 23.24 -30.35
C LYS A 2 58.21 23.87 -29.48
N GLN A 3 57.01 23.32 -29.71
CA GLN A 3 55.97 23.05 -28.71
C GLN A 3 56.58 22.36 -27.49
N ASP A 4 56.21 22.79 -26.28
CA ASP A 4 56.16 21.90 -25.13
C ASP A 4 54.74 21.95 -24.54
N ARG A 5 53.97 20.92 -24.85
CA ARG A 5 52.64 20.67 -24.29
C ARG A 5 52.84 19.82 -23.03
N ARG A 6 52.56 20.37 -21.85
CA ARG A 6 52.30 19.53 -20.67
C ARG A 6 50.80 19.41 -20.42
N PRO A 7 50.19 18.24 -20.66
CA PRO A 7 48.82 17.99 -20.22
C PRO A 7 48.84 17.62 -18.73
N ARG A 8 48.46 18.55 -17.86
CA ARG A 8 48.16 18.23 -16.45
C ARG A 8 46.80 17.54 -16.41
N ARG A 9 46.85 16.23 -16.61
CA ARG A 9 45.73 15.27 -16.53
C ARG A 9 44.93 15.46 -15.24
N ARG A 10 43.62 15.64 -15.44
CA ARG A 10 42.52 15.02 -14.67
C ARG A 10 42.35 15.51 -13.23
N LEU A 11 41.89 16.75 -13.13
CA LEU A 11 41.08 17.21 -12.01
C LEU A 11 39.73 16.45 -12.02
N TRP A 12 39.39 15.85 -10.87
CA TRP A 12 38.03 15.65 -10.36
C TRP A 12 37.20 14.52 -10.99
N ALA A 13 37.70 13.29 -10.89
CA ALA A 13 36.91 12.06 -11.10
C ALA A 13 36.32 11.51 -9.78
N TRP A 14 35.65 12.35 -8.99
CA TRP A 14 35.06 11.98 -7.68
C TRP A 14 33.70 12.65 -7.44
N LEU A 15 32.78 12.61 -8.42
CA LEU A 15 31.36 12.98 -8.22
C LEU A 15 30.45 12.11 -9.09
N LEU A 16 30.41 10.80 -8.81
CA LEU A 16 29.48 9.88 -9.49
C LEU A 16 29.07 8.71 -8.58
N LEU A 17 28.79 8.97 -7.31
CA LEU A 17 28.16 7.98 -6.42
C LEU A 17 27.27 8.69 -5.41
N LEU A 18 25.97 8.73 -5.69
CA LEU A 18 24.81 8.66 -4.78
C LEU A 18 23.63 9.43 -5.38
N TRP A 19 22.94 8.80 -6.33
CA TRP A 19 21.49 8.95 -6.44
C TRP A 19 20.93 7.54 -6.59
N VAL A 20 21.09 6.74 -5.54
CA VAL A 20 20.25 5.55 -5.37
C VAL A 20 18.88 6.10 -5.02
N GLY A 21 17.98 6.06 -5.99
CA GLY A 21 16.59 6.42 -5.78
C GLY A 21 16.03 5.59 -4.63
N LEU A 22 15.47 6.29 -3.64
CA LEU A 22 14.62 5.73 -2.61
C LEU A 22 13.38 5.16 -3.32
N ASN A 23 13.49 3.95 -3.85
CA ASN A 23 12.32 3.18 -4.24
C ASN A 23 11.67 2.79 -2.91
N GLY A 24 10.47 3.30 -2.65
CA GLY A 24 9.71 3.01 -1.44
C GLY A 24 9.75 1.53 -1.14
N VAL A 25 10.03 1.19 0.12
CA VAL A 25 9.94 -0.21 0.57
C VAL A 25 8.46 -0.56 0.57
N ALA A 26 7.97 -1.15 -0.53
CA ALA A 26 6.67 -1.80 -0.52
C ALA A 26 6.76 -2.99 0.44
N LEU A 27 6.08 -2.88 1.59
CA LEU A 27 5.99 -3.95 2.57
C LEU A 27 5.04 -5.03 2.01
N ILE A 28 5.59 -6.00 1.29
CA ILE A 28 4.82 -7.14 0.75
C ILE A 28 4.65 -8.18 1.87
N TYR A 29 3.45 -8.28 2.43
CA TYR A 29 3.07 -9.36 3.34
C TYR A 29 2.45 -10.48 2.49
N ARG A 30 3.15 -11.62 2.41
CA ARG A 30 2.74 -12.78 1.60
C ARG A 30 2.13 -13.85 2.52
N ILE A 31 0.86 -14.15 2.32
CA ILE A 31 0.21 -15.26 3.02
C ILE A 31 0.50 -16.54 2.26
N GLN A 32 1.27 -17.43 2.88
CA GLN A 32 1.54 -18.75 2.31
C GLN A 32 0.24 -19.57 2.33
N GLY A 33 -0.36 -19.81 1.15
CA GLY A 33 -1.46 -20.78 1.00
C GLY A 33 -2.48 -20.47 -0.08
N SER A 34 -2.76 -19.19 -0.37
CA SER A 34 -3.79 -18.80 -1.35
C SER A 34 -3.25 -18.56 -2.77
N GLY A 35 -1.94 -18.33 -2.92
CA GLY A 35 -1.34 -17.89 -4.18
C GLY A 35 -1.67 -16.43 -4.53
N VAL A 36 -2.32 -15.70 -3.60
CA VAL A 36 -2.67 -14.28 -3.71
C VAL A 36 -1.67 -13.45 -2.91
N ALA A 37 -1.26 -12.33 -3.47
CA ALA A 37 -0.48 -11.28 -2.81
C ALA A 37 -1.19 -9.94 -2.98
N GLY A 38 -0.99 -9.03 -2.04
CA GLY A 38 -1.49 -7.66 -2.12
C GLY A 38 -0.43 -6.66 -1.69
N THR A 39 -0.47 -5.48 -2.30
CA THR A 39 0.26 -4.29 -1.86
C THR A 39 -0.76 -3.24 -1.46
N TRP A 40 -0.72 -2.79 -0.21
CA TRP A 40 -1.60 -1.72 0.28
C TRP A 40 -1.04 -0.37 -0.09
N HIS A 41 -1.94 0.55 -0.39
CA HIS A 41 -1.66 1.95 -0.63
C HIS A 41 -2.74 2.79 0.06
N ILE A 42 -2.33 3.95 0.57
CA ILE A 42 -3.19 4.86 1.33
C ILE A 42 -2.87 6.29 0.89
N ASP A 43 -3.87 7.00 0.38
CA ASP A 43 -3.74 8.39 -0.05
C ASP A 43 -4.64 9.30 0.80
N PRO A 44 -4.17 10.44 1.32
CA PRO A 44 -2.84 11.02 1.11
C PRO A 44 -1.72 10.33 1.91
N ASP A 45 -0.54 10.22 1.27
CA ASP A 45 0.74 9.81 1.85
C ASP A 45 1.46 11.07 2.42
N PRO A 46 2.16 11.04 3.59
CA PRO A 46 2.63 9.85 4.31
C PRO A 46 1.59 9.17 5.22
N GLN A 47 0.57 9.89 5.71
CA GLN A 47 -0.31 9.38 6.76
C GLN A 47 -1.72 10.00 6.66
N PRO A 48 -2.78 9.21 6.86
CA PRO A 48 -4.13 9.72 7.02
C PRO A 48 -4.28 10.70 8.18
N VAL A 49 -5.23 11.61 8.03
CA VAL A 49 -5.62 12.59 9.05
C VAL A 49 -6.98 12.19 9.63
N VAL A 50 -7.13 12.36 10.95
CA VAL A 50 -8.41 12.11 11.65
C VAL A 50 -9.57 12.87 11.00
N GLY A 51 -10.66 12.16 10.73
CA GLY A 51 -11.89 12.72 10.16
C GLY A 51 -11.84 13.01 8.66
N GLU A 52 -10.65 13.07 8.07
CA GLU A 52 -10.48 13.29 6.63
C GLU A 52 -10.55 11.97 5.87
N PRO A 53 -11.19 11.93 4.69
CA PRO A 53 -11.26 10.73 3.88
C PRO A 53 -9.89 10.40 3.28
N ALA A 54 -9.36 9.23 3.62
CA ALA A 54 -8.22 8.62 2.96
C ALA A 54 -8.69 7.54 1.98
N LEU A 55 -8.15 7.52 0.77
CA LEU A 55 -8.35 6.44 -0.19
C LEU A 55 -7.43 5.29 0.18
N VAL A 56 -8.01 4.17 0.61
CA VAL A 56 -7.30 2.92 0.83
C VAL A 56 -7.54 2.02 -0.38
N TRP A 57 -6.48 1.48 -0.97
CA TRP A 57 -6.59 0.54 -2.08
C TRP A 57 -5.53 -0.55 -2.02
N VAL A 58 -5.82 -1.69 -2.65
CA VAL A 58 -4.92 -2.86 -2.64
C VAL A 58 -4.67 -3.35 -4.05
N ALA A 59 -3.42 -3.34 -4.49
CA ALA A 59 -3.00 -3.99 -5.72
C ALA A 59 -2.96 -5.51 -5.51
N LEU A 60 -4.01 -6.23 -5.94
CA LEU A 60 -4.08 -7.68 -5.79
C LEU A 60 -3.48 -8.42 -6.99
N THR A 61 -2.68 -9.44 -6.70
CA THR A 61 -2.17 -10.36 -7.72
C THR A 61 -2.33 -11.81 -7.30
N ARG A 62 -2.61 -12.69 -8.26
CA ARG A 62 -2.63 -14.14 -8.13
C ARG A 62 -1.66 -14.76 -9.12
N ASN A 63 -0.64 -15.45 -8.63
CA ASN A 63 0.41 -16.05 -9.48
C ASN A 63 1.01 -15.06 -10.50
N GLY A 64 1.20 -13.79 -10.09
CA GLY A 64 1.78 -12.73 -10.93
C GLY A 64 0.81 -12.07 -11.92
N LYS A 65 -0.48 -12.41 -11.91
CA LYS A 65 -1.52 -11.73 -12.69
C LYS A 65 -2.43 -10.93 -11.77
N GLU A 66 -2.98 -9.82 -12.25
CA GLU A 66 -3.95 -9.03 -11.49
C GLU A 66 -5.17 -9.88 -11.08
N LEU A 67 -5.65 -9.68 -9.85
CA LEU A 67 -6.86 -10.30 -9.32
C LEU A 67 -7.91 -9.21 -9.11
N SER A 68 -8.94 -9.24 -9.94
CA SER A 68 -10.04 -8.27 -9.87
C SER A 68 -10.98 -8.56 -8.70
N LEU A 69 -11.54 -7.49 -8.12
CA LEU A 69 -12.51 -7.54 -7.03
C LEU A 69 -13.77 -8.34 -7.40
N ASP A 70 -14.16 -8.35 -8.68
CA ASP A 70 -15.35 -9.05 -9.16
C ASP A 70 -15.29 -10.59 -9.04
N GLN A 71 -14.09 -11.17 -8.94
CA GLN A 71 -13.86 -12.61 -8.77
C GLN A 71 -14.13 -13.09 -7.33
N GLY A 72 -14.27 -12.17 -6.38
CA GLY A 72 -14.43 -12.46 -4.96
C GLY A 72 -15.60 -11.76 -4.31
N ASN A 73 -16.06 -12.32 -3.19
CA ASN A 73 -16.82 -11.60 -2.17
C ASN A 73 -15.79 -11.11 -1.14
N CYS A 74 -15.36 -9.87 -1.31
CA CYS A 74 -14.37 -9.24 -0.46
C CYS A 74 -15.00 -8.23 0.49
N GLN A 75 -14.43 -8.13 1.69
CA GLN A 75 -14.83 -7.19 2.73
C GLN A 75 -13.59 -6.56 3.35
N MET A 76 -13.66 -5.27 3.63
CA MET A 76 -12.63 -4.55 4.35
C MET A 76 -13.10 -4.26 5.77
N GLY A 77 -12.25 -4.55 6.75
CA GLY A 77 -12.42 -4.13 8.14
C GLY A 77 -11.30 -3.19 8.55
N VAL A 78 -11.63 -2.23 9.41
CA VAL A 78 -10.66 -1.32 10.04
C VAL A 78 -10.76 -1.50 11.54
N TYR A 79 -9.68 -1.94 12.17
CA TYR A 79 -9.61 -2.23 13.60
C TYR A 79 -8.67 -1.24 14.28
N ALA A 80 -9.04 -0.76 15.46
CA ALA A 80 -8.10 0.00 16.29
C ALA A 80 -7.06 -0.96 16.89
N LEU A 81 -5.82 -0.51 17.04
CA LEU A 81 -4.77 -1.26 17.73
C LEU A 81 -4.54 -0.69 19.15
N PRO A 82 -4.28 -1.54 20.15
CA PRO A 82 -4.15 -3.01 20.05
C PRO A 82 -5.50 -3.71 19.88
N ARG A 83 -5.50 -4.78 19.06
CA ARG A 83 -6.68 -5.62 18.78
C ARG A 83 -6.65 -6.88 19.64
N ASN A 84 -7.79 -7.24 20.22
CA ASN A 84 -8.00 -8.52 20.88
C ASN A 84 -8.68 -9.52 19.94
N GLN A 85 -8.54 -10.81 20.25
CA GLN A 85 -9.24 -11.85 19.53
C GLN A 85 -10.75 -11.71 19.72
N GLY A 86 -11.48 -11.60 18.60
CA GLY A 86 -12.94 -11.45 18.60
C GLY A 86 -13.42 -10.00 18.57
N ASP A 87 -12.52 -9.01 18.57
CA ASP A 87 -12.91 -7.62 18.36
C ASP A 87 -13.58 -7.45 17.00
N GLU A 88 -14.68 -6.70 16.99
CA GLU A 88 -15.36 -6.29 15.77
C GLU A 88 -14.63 -5.09 15.12
N PRO A 89 -14.71 -4.95 13.79
CA PRO A 89 -14.12 -3.81 13.10
C PRO A 89 -14.83 -2.51 13.51
N LEU A 90 -14.05 -1.47 13.76
CA LEU A 90 -14.55 -0.13 14.03
C LEU A 90 -15.23 0.48 12.79
N LEU A 91 -14.70 0.19 11.60
CA LEU A 91 -15.29 0.58 10.33
C LEU A 91 -15.32 -0.62 9.37
N GLN A 92 -16.39 -0.73 8.59
CA GLN A 92 -16.53 -1.70 7.50
C GLN A 92 -16.82 -0.96 6.18
N PRO A 93 -15.82 -0.29 5.59
CA PRO A 93 -16.04 0.51 4.40
C PRO A 93 -16.37 -0.38 3.19
N THR A 94 -17.33 0.05 2.37
CA THR A 94 -17.71 -0.67 1.16
C THR A 94 -16.58 -0.63 0.12
N LEU A 95 -16.15 -1.82 -0.31
CA LEU A 95 -15.18 -1.94 -1.38
C LEU A 95 -15.81 -1.65 -2.75
N THR A 96 -15.11 -0.85 -3.53
CA THR A 96 -15.43 -0.57 -4.94
C THR A 96 -14.20 -0.83 -5.80
N PRO A 97 -14.35 -1.37 -7.02
CA PRO A 97 -13.25 -1.40 -7.96
C PRO A 97 -12.96 0.04 -8.41
N ARG A 98 -11.68 0.41 -8.45
CA ARG A 98 -11.27 1.73 -8.93
C ARG A 98 -9.98 1.59 -9.74
N ALA A 99 -9.95 2.27 -10.88
CA ALA A 99 -8.73 2.47 -11.63
C ALA A 99 -7.81 3.45 -10.87
N VAL A 100 -6.69 2.94 -10.38
CA VAL A 100 -5.65 3.69 -9.67
C VAL A 100 -4.29 3.27 -10.20
N GLU A 101 -3.42 4.24 -10.48
CA GLU A 101 -2.09 3.98 -11.06
C GLU A 101 -2.15 3.02 -12.27
N ALA A 102 -1.49 1.85 -12.18
CA ALA A 102 -1.47 0.79 -13.18
C ALA A 102 -2.48 -0.34 -12.90
N HIS A 103 -3.38 -0.16 -11.93
CA HIS A 103 -4.36 -1.14 -11.46
C HIS A 103 -5.79 -0.70 -11.81
N PRO A 104 -6.37 -1.16 -12.93
CA PRO A 104 -7.70 -0.74 -13.39
C PRO A 104 -8.84 -1.15 -12.44
N GLU A 105 -8.69 -2.24 -11.68
CA GLU A 105 -9.76 -2.85 -10.89
C GLU A 105 -9.36 -3.06 -9.41
N ALA A 106 -8.53 -2.16 -8.86
CA ALA A 106 -8.07 -2.29 -7.48
C ALA A 106 -9.25 -2.20 -6.50
N PRO A 107 -9.41 -3.18 -5.57
CA PRO A 107 -10.28 -3.01 -4.41
C PRO A 107 -9.91 -1.75 -3.65
N SER A 108 -10.85 -0.81 -3.59
CA SER A 108 -10.64 0.52 -3.04
C SER A 108 -11.80 0.97 -2.16
N ALA A 109 -11.50 1.73 -1.12
CA ALA A 109 -12.51 2.36 -0.27
C ALA A 109 -12.02 3.71 0.28
N ALA A 110 -12.96 4.63 0.51
CA ALA A 110 -12.68 5.84 1.28
C ALA A 110 -12.89 5.56 2.77
N VAL A 111 -11.91 5.90 3.59
CA VAL A 111 -11.90 5.66 5.04
C VAL A 111 -11.64 6.97 5.76
N ALA A 112 -12.59 7.39 6.60
CA ALA A 112 -12.41 8.51 7.52
C ALA A 112 -12.16 7.94 8.92
N PHE A 113 -10.91 8.00 9.39
CA PHE A 113 -10.52 7.44 10.68
C PHE A 113 -11.05 8.32 11.82
N PRO A 114 -11.72 7.76 12.84
CA PRO A 114 -12.42 8.56 13.84
C PRO A 114 -11.49 9.21 14.87
N HIS A 115 -10.33 8.60 15.14
CA HIS A 115 -9.37 9.06 16.13
C HIS A 115 -7.93 8.90 15.62
N SER A 116 -6.98 9.60 16.24
CA SER A 116 -5.57 9.38 15.97
C SER A 116 -5.11 8.11 16.69
N GLY A 117 -4.11 7.44 16.13
CA GLY A 117 -3.62 6.18 16.68
C GLY A 117 -3.19 5.19 15.60
N GLN A 118 -3.00 3.95 16.02
CA GLN A 118 -2.65 2.84 15.14
C GLN A 118 -3.91 2.04 14.79
N TYR A 119 -4.02 1.64 13.54
CA TYR A 119 -5.11 0.81 13.04
C TYR A 119 -4.56 -0.36 12.24
N GLU A 120 -5.29 -1.47 12.24
CA GLU A 120 -5.09 -2.57 11.31
C GLU A 120 -6.19 -2.52 10.25
N LEU A 121 -5.79 -2.41 8.99
CA LEU A 121 -6.62 -2.63 7.83
C LEU A 121 -6.62 -4.12 7.52
N GLU A 122 -7.79 -4.70 7.29
CA GLU A 122 -7.97 -6.11 6.97
C GLU A 122 -8.80 -6.23 5.70
N LEU A 123 -8.33 -7.00 4.72
CA LEU A 123 -9.07 -7.36 3.52
C LEU A 123 -9.27 -8.87 3.47
N GLY A 124 -10.49 -9.31 3.77
CA GLY A 124 -10.91 -10.71 3.64
C GLY A 124 -11.61 -10.95 2.30
N CYS A 125 -11.29 -12.04 1.62
CA CYS A 125 -11.92 -12.40 0.36
C CYS A 125 -12.22 -13.89 0.27
N VAL A 126 -13.43 -14.21 -0.16
CA VAL A 126 -13.87 -15.57 -0.51
C VAL A 126 -14.14 -15.61 -2.02
N PRO A 127 -13.64 -16.60 -2.77
CA PRO A 127 -13.90 -16.69 -4.20
C PRO A 127 -15.40 -16.87 -4.49
N LYS A 128 -15.91 -16.28 -5.57
CA LYS A 128 -17.28 -16.56 -6.04
C LYS A 128 -17.38 -17.94 -6.68
N THR A 129 -16.33 -18.36 -7.38
CA THR A 129 -16.21 -19.72 -7.94
C THR A 129 -15.02 -20.41 -7.30
N ALA A 130 -15.20 -21.63 -6.78
CA ALA A 130 -14.16 -22.36 -6.04
C ALA A 130 -12.84 -22.57 -6.83
N SER A 131 -12.87 -22.46 -8.16
CA SER A 131 -11.70 -22.52 -9.03
C SER A 131 -10.90 -21.23 -9.14
N ASP A 132 -11.43 -20.08 -8.68
CA ASP A 132 -10.80 -18.78 -8.89
C ASP A 132 -9.58 -18.64 -7.97
N PHE A 133 -9.77 -18.71 -6.65
CA PHE A 133 -8.67 -18.65 -5.69
C PHE A 133 -9.10 -19.29 -4.37
N ARG A 134 -8.16 -19.57 -3.46
CA ARG A 134 -8.51 -20.00 -2.10
C ARG A 134 -8.81 -18.78 -1.24
N PRO A 135 -9.78 -18.85 -0.31
CA PRO A 135 -10.04 -17.77 0.63
C PRO A 135 -8.76 -17.24 1.28
N PHE A 136 -8.68 -15.92 1.45
CA PHE A 136 -7.52 -15.26 2.01
C PHE A 136 -7.92 -14.04 2.84
N GLN A 137 -7.00 -13.57 3.68
CA GLN A 137 -7.19 -12.38 4.52
C GLN A 137 -5.89 -11.61 4.63
N LEU A 138 -5.81 -10.44 4.02
CA LEU A 138 -4.63 -9.58 4.01
C LEU A 138 -4.71 -8.52 5.11
N THR A 139 -3.60 -8.16 5.77
CA THR A 139 -3.58 -7.08 6.77
C THR A 139 -2.47 -6.04 6.54
N HIS A 140 -2.67 -4.83 7.06
CA HIS A 140 -1.66 -3.76 7.07
C HIS A 140 -1.91 -2.78 8.22
N GLU A 141 -0.85 -2.39 8.92
CA GLU A 141 -0.93 -1.39 9.98
C GLU A 141 -0.76 0.02 9.42
N VAL A 142 -1.59 0.95 9.88
CA VAL A 142 -1.54 2.37 9.50
C VAL A 142 -1.58 3.26 10.74
N ALA A 143 -0.70 4.27 10.75
CA ALA A 143 -0.69 5.33 11.74
C ALA A 143 -1.53 6.52 11.25
N VAL A 144 -2.46 6.99 12.09
CA VAL A 144 -3.35 8.12 11.81
C VAL A 144 -2.98 9.29 12.71
N THR A 145 -2.87 10.48 12.12
CA THR A 145 -2.46 11.69 12.84
C THR A 145 -3.63 12.66 13.03
N THR A 146 -3.58 13.44 14.11
CA THR A 146 -4.36 14.68 14.16
C THR A 146 -3.77 15.63 13.13
N GLY A 147 -4.57 16.15 12.21
CA GLY A 147 -4.09 17.10 11.21
C GLY A 147 -3.39 18.27 11.89
N ALA A 148 -2.39 18.86 11.22
CA ALA A 148 -1.83 20.12 11.72
C ALA A 148 -2.99 21.10 11.86
N ALA A 149 -3.30 21.51 13.10
CA ALA A 149 -4.13 22.68 13.30
C ALA A 149 -3.50 23.77 12.43
N ALA A 150 -4.27 24.33 11.49
CA ALA A 150 -3.82 25.51 10.77
C ALA A 150 -3.50 26.57 11.84
N LEU A 151 -2.22 26.75 12.12
CA LEU A 151 -1.69 27.81 12.99
C LEU A 151 -1.65 29.11 12.21
#